data_AF-A0A3P3TW81-F1
#
_entry.id   AF-A0A3P3TW81-F1
#
_cell.length_a   1.000
_cell.length_b   1.000
_cell.length_c   1.000
_cell.angle_alpha   90.00
_cell.angle_beta   90.00
_cell.angle_gamma   90.00
#
_symmetry.space_group_name_H-M   'P 1'
#
loop_
_entity.id
_entity.type
_entity.pdbx_description
1 polymer ?
#
loop_
_entity_poly.entity_id
_entity_poly.type
_entity_poly.pdbx_seq_one_letter_code
_entity_poly.pdbx_strand_id
1 'polypeptide(L)'
;MSREVIFARLIAIATVLGELVFDKGTPTIASQFLTRIGREPAKTIAIIHERLMQHAHKFGPEEMQLLDMFGELIDQLDLETFDNQPLDQDYLIHYYKQKHALKIVGYKEAYVILGWDYEKNRTMLNTYLKRAEEKGWPKGMFPKPLQVLASGPIWYEKQIIDYRDARNKIKED
;
A
#
# COMPACT_ATOMS: atom_id res chain seq x y z
N MET A 1 -17.29 -5.55 -7.25
CA MET A 1 -17.22 -4.85 -5.93
C MET A 1 -18.30 -3.79 -5.90
N SER A 2 -18.71 -3.30 -4.73
CA SER A 2 -19.60 -2.13 -4.69
C SER A 2 -18.85 -0.86 -5.08
N ARG A 3 -19.59 0.18 -5.44
CA ARG A 3 -19.06 1.49 -5.81
C ARG A 3 -18.29 2.14 -4.66
N GLU A 4 -18.81 2.00 -3.44
CA GLU A 4 -18.23 2.49 -2.18
C GLU A 4 -16.85 1.86 -1.96
N VAL A 5 -16.74 0.56 -2.18
CA VAL A 5 -15.46 -0.17 -2.09
C VAL A 5 -14.46 0.38 -3.09
N ILE A 6 -14.85 0.58 -4.35
CA ILE A 6 -13.93 1.03 -5.39
C ILE A 6 -13.45 2.45 -5.11
N PHE A 7 -14.36 3.41 -4.88
CA PHE A 7 -13.99 4.80 -4.60
C PHE A 7 -13.13 4.92 -3.33
N ALA A 8 -13.46 4.17 -2.28
CA ALA A 8 -12.67 4.13 -1.06
C ALA A 8 -11.25 3.59 -1.30
N ARG A 9 -11.10 2.56 -2.14
CA ARG A 9 -9.79 2.00 -2.49
C ARG A 9 -8.99 2.95 -3.37
N LEU A 10 -9.63 3.63 -4.33
CA LEU A 10 -9.00 4.65 -5.17
C LEU A 10 -8.38 5.77 -4.32
N ILE A 11 -9.14 6.36 -3.39
CA ILE A 11 -8.59 7.42 -2.53
C ILE A 11 -7.52 6.90 -1.56
N ALA A 12 -7.60 5.65 -1.10
CA ALA A 12 -6.56 5.05 -0.27
C ALA A 12 -5.23 4.91 -1.03
N ILE A 13 -5.28 4.37 -2.26
CA ILE A 13 -4.12 4.25 -3.14
C ILE A 13 -3.54 5.64 -3.47
N ALA A 14 -4.39 6.58 -3.88
CA ALA A 14 -3.98 7.95 -4.16
C ALA A 14 -3.35 8.65 -2.95
N THR A 15 -3.81 8.33 -1.73
CA THR A 15 -3.22 8.86 -0.50
C THR A 15 -1.82 8.32 -0.26
N VAL A 16 -1.61 7.01 -0.43
CA VAL A 16 -0.28 6.40 -0.33
C VAL A 16 0.65 6.95 -1.42
N LEU A 17 0.18 7.01 -2.67
CA LEU A 17 0.94 7.54 -3.78
C LEU A 17 1.33 9.02 -3.55
N GLY A 18 0.38 9.84 -3.09
CA GLY A 18 0.63 11.24 -2.74
C GLY A 18 1.66 11.40 -1.61
N GLU A 19 1.64 10.54 -0.59
CA GLU A 19 2.63 10.56 0.50
C GLU A 19 4.06 10.23 0.03
N LEU A 20 4.20 9.48 -1.07
CA LEU A 20 5.51 9.14 -1.65
C LEU A 20 6.07 10.26 -2.53
N VAL A 21 5.20 10.99 -3.25
CA VAL A 21 5.63 11.91 -4.33
C VAL A 21 5.51 13.39 -3.98
N PHE A 22 4.65 13.74 -3.02
CA PHE A 22 4.47 15.13 -2.60
C PHE A 22 5.64 15.60 -1.74
N ASP A 23 5.97 16.89 -1.84
CA ASP A 23 7.03 17.47 -1.04
C ASP A 23 6.63 17.52 0.44
N LYS A 24 7.63 17.45 1.32
CA LYS A 24 7.41 17.48 2.78
C LYS A 24 6.59 18.70 3.19
N GLY A 25 5.60 18.49 4.06
CA GLY A 25 4.68 19.53 4.53
C GLY A 25 3.46 19.74 3.63
N THR A 26 3.41 19.11 2.45
CA THR A 26 2.21 19.08 1.62
C THR A 26 1.12 18.26 2.31
N PRO A 27 -0.12 18.77 2.43
CA PRO A 27 -1.22 17.99 2.99
C PRO A 27 -1.48 16.72 2.17
N THR A 28 -1.87 15.62 2.84
CA THR A 28 -2.16 14.35 2.17
C THR A 28 -3.44 14.44 1.35
N ILE A 29 -3.62 13.53 0.38
CA ILE A 29 -4.87 13.44 -0.38
C ILE A 29 -6.06 13.24 0.56
N ALA A 30 -5.96 12.29 1.49
CA ALA A 30 -7.03 12.03 2.46
C ALA A 30 -7.40 13.25 3.31
N SER A 31 -6.42 14.03 3.80
CA SER A 31 -6.73 15.20 4.64
C SER A 31 -7.51 16.28 3.88
N GLN A 32 -7.41 16.32 2.55
CA GLN A 32 -8.06 17.31 1.70
C GLN A 32 -9.38 16.79 1.11
N PHE A 33 -9.45 15.50 0.78
CA PHE A 33 -10.47 14.97 -0.10
C PHE A 33 -11.30 13.84 0.49
N LEU A 34 -10.96 13.28 1.66
CA LEU A 34 -11.68 12.13 2.23
C LEU A 34 -13.15 12.45 2.55
N THR A 35 -13.45 13.65 3.06
CA THR A 35 -14.85 14.06 3.27
C THR A 35 -15.54 14.40 1.94
N ARG A 36 -14.79 14.93 0.97
CA ARG A 36 -15.34 15.40 -0.30
C ARG A 36 -15.71 14.25 -1.22
N ILE A 37 -14.92 13.17 -1.25
CA ILE A 37 -15.21 12.00 -2.09
C ILE A 37 -16.54 11.35 -1.71
N GLY A 38 -16.96 11.40 -0.45
CA GLY A 38 -18.28 10.92 -0.03
C GLY A 38 -19.45 11.73 -0.63
N ARG A 39 -19.21 12.96 -1.09
CA ARG A 39 -20.22 13.87 -1.66
C ARG A 39 -20.14 14.01 -3.17
N GLU A 40 -18.93 14.10 -3.72
CA GLU A 40 -18.64 14.31 -5.15
C GLU A 40 -17.56 13.32 -5.63
N PRO A 41 -17.81 12.00 -5.65
CA PRO A 41 -16.77 10.99 -5.84
C PRO A 41 -16.03 11.08 -7.19
N ALA A 42 -16.71 11.05 -8.33
CA ALA A 42 -16.07 11.13 -9.65
C ALA A 42 -15.25 12.42 -9.82
N LYS A 43 -15.83 13.57 -9.45
CA LYS A 43 -15.14 14.87 -9.52
C LYS A 43 -13.92 14.91 -8.61
N THR A 44 -14.03 14.35 -7.40
CA THR A 44 -12.93 14.28 -6.45
C THR A 44 -11.80 13.39 -7.00
N ILE A 45 -12.12 12.23 -7.56
CA ILE A 45 -11.14 11.33 -8.17
C ILE A 45 -10.44 12.00 -9.36
N ALA A 46 -11.16 12.73 -10.22
CA ALA A 46 -10.54 13.45 -11.34
C ALA A 46 -9.52 14.50 -10.86
N ILE A 47 -9.87 15.29 -9.84
CA ILE A 47 -8.97 16.29 -9.24
C ILE A 47 -7.74 15.62 -8.62
N ILE A 48 -7.93 14.53 -7.89
CA ILE A 48 -6.85 13.76 -7.28
C ILE A 48 -5.90 13.22 -8.36
N HIS A 49 -6.44 12.61 -9.41
CA HIS A 49 -5.68 12.05 -10.51
C HIS A 49 -4.83 13.12 -11.21
N GLU A 50 -5.44 14.25 -11.59
CA GLU A 50 -4.73 15.37 -12.21
C GLU A 50 -3.55 15.84 -11.33
N ARG A 51 -3.80 16.01 -10.03
CA ARG A 51 -2.77 16.43 -9.09
C ARG A 51 -1.62 15.42 -8.97
N LEU A 52 -1.92 14.13 -8.95
CA LEU A 52 -0.90 13.08 -8.92
C LEU A 52 -0.07 13.10 -10.20
N MET A 53 -0.71 13.26 -11.37
CA MET A 53 -0.03 13.27 -12.67
C MET A 53 0.91 14.47 -12.85
N GLN A 54 0.66 15.60 -12.20
CA GLN A 54 1.62 16.71 -12.14
C GLN A 54 2.97 16.29 -11.53
N HIS A 55 2.98 15.21 -10.73
CA HIS A 55 4.15 14.67 -10.05
C HIS A 55 4.66 13.38 -10.70
N ALA A 56 4.16 13.00 -11.88
CA ALA A 56 4.52 11.76 -12.57
C ALA A 56 6.03 11.63 -12.85
N HIS A 57 6.75 12.75 -13.00
CA HIS A 57 8.21 12.75 -13.16
C HIS A 57 8.98 12.19 -11.93
N LYS A 58 8.32 12.09 -10.76
CA LYS A 58 8.87 11.48 -9.54
C LYS A 58 8.52 9.99 -9.42
N PHE A 59 7.72 9.43 -10.33
CA PHE A 59 7.23 8.06 -10.18
C PHE A 59 8.36 7.08 -10.50
N GLY A 60 8.72 6.29 -9.49
CA GLY A 60 9.55 5.11 -9.61
C GLY A 60 8.70 3.85 -9.79
N PRO A 61 9.32 2.67 -9.68
CA PRO A 61 8.62 1.38 -9.80
C PRO A 61 7.45 1.22 -8.82
N GLU A 62 7.58 1.74 -7.60
CA GLU A 62 6.57 1.61 -6.54
C GLU A 62 5.36 2.49 -6.82
N GLU A 63 5.60 3.73 -7.23
CA GLU A 63 4.56 4.67 -7.63
C GLU A 63 3.81 4.15 -8.86
N MET A 64 4.52 3.56 -9.82
CA MET A 64 3.91 2.93 -10.99
C MET A 64 3.04 1.74 -10.61
N GLN A 65 3.45 0.89 -9.66
CA GLN A 65 2.59 -0.19 -9.16
C GLN A 65 1.31 0.33 -8.51
N LEU A 66 1.41 1.40 -7.71
CA LEU A 66 0.23 2.04 -7.11
C LEU A 66 -0.67 2.66 -8.18
N LEU A 67 -0.08 3.27 -9.22
CA LEU A 67 -0.82 3.82 -10.35
C LEU A 67 -1.52 2.73 -11.17
N ASP A 68 -0.87 1.59 -11.38
CA ASP A 68 -1.45 0.43 -12.06
C ASP A 68 -2.64 -0.12 -11.26
N MET A 69 -2.47 -0.32 -9.94
CA MET A 69 -3.57 -0.70 -9.04
C MET A 69 -4.72 0.31 -9.05
N PHE A 70 -4.42 1.59 -9.22
CA PHE A 70 -5.43 2.64 -9.36
C PHE A 70 -6.18 2.49 -10.69
N GLY A 71 -5.46 2.29 -11.80
CA GLY A 71 -6.03 2.08 -13.13
C GLY A 71 -6.92 0.84 -13.20
N GLU A 72 -6.50 -0.28 -12.62
CA GLU A 72 -7.28 -1.51 -12.52
C GLU A 72 -8.62 -1.32 -11.78
N LEU A 73 -8.68 -0.40 -10.82
CA LEU A 73 -9.92 -0.07 -10.11
C LEU A 73 -10.82 0.85 -10.93
N ILE A 74 -10.24 1.77 -11.72
CA ILE A 74 -11.00 2.59 -12.66
C ILE A 74 -11.63 1.72 -13.75
N ASP A 75 -10.90 0.74 -14.28
CA ASP A 75 -11.38 -0.19 -15.32
C ASP A 75 -12.57 -1.06 -14.84
N GLN A 76 -12.73 -1.22 -13.53
CA GLN A 76 -13.87 -1.92 -12.94
C GLN A 76 -15.12 -1.06 -12.79
N LEU A 77 -15.02 0.26 -12.99
CA LEU A 77 -16.16 1.15 -13.03
C LEU A 77 -16.63 1.29 -14.49
N ASP A 78 -17.92 1.10 -14.70
CA ASP A 78 -18.53 1.54 -15.95
C ASP A 78 -18.77 3.06 -15.93
N LEU A 79 -19.05 3.62 -17.12
CA LEU A 79 -19.31 5.06 -17.27
C LEU A 79 -20.51 5.53 -16.44
N GLU A 80 -21.45 4.64 -16.14
CA GLU A 80 -22.67 4.97 -15.39
C GLU A 80 -22.42 5.02 -13.87
N THR A 81 -21.50 4.21 -13.35
CA THR A 81 -21.14 4.16 -11.92
C THR A 81 -20.05 5.16 -11.53
N PHE A 82 -19.26 5.65 -12.50
CA PHE A 82 -18.33 6.76 -12.30
C PHE A 82 -19.06 8.12 -12.34
N ASP A 83 -19.92 8.35 -11.36
CA ASP A 83 -20.72 9.58 -11.24
C ASP A 83 -20.46 10.33 -9.92
N ASN A 84 -21.24 11.38 -9.65
CA ASN A 84 -21.16 12.15 -8.40
C ASN A 84 -22.29 11.82 -7.41
N GLN A 85 -22.97 10.68 -7.54
CA GLN A 85 -23.91 10.27 -6.51
C GLN A 85 -23.16 10.07 -5.18
N PRO A 86 -23.66 10.58 -4.04
CA PRO A 86 -22.98 10.41 -2.76
C PRO A 86 -22.68 8.94 -2.46
N LEU A 87 -21.59 8.69 -1.72
CA LEU A 87 -21.25 7.35 -1.23
C LEU A 87 -21.94 7.12 0.12
N ASP A 88 -22.29 5.87 0.39
CA ASP A 88 -22.67 5.45 1.74
C ASP A 88 -21.48 5.53 2.69
N GLN A 89 -21.73 5.72 3.99
CA GLN A 89 -20.71 5.98 5.02
C GLN A 89 -19.68 4.85 5.19
N ASP A 90 -20.01 3.63 4.75
CA ASP A 90 -19.14 2.47 4.84
C ASP A 90 -17.89 2.57 3.94
N TYR A 91 -17.86 3.50 2.98
CA TYR A 91 -16.65 3.83 2.21
C TYR A 91 -15.44 4.12 3.13
N LEU A 92 -15.66 4.71 4.31
CA LEU A 92 -14.58 4.98 5.27
C LEU A 92 -13.93 3.69 5.77
N ILE A 93 -14.72 2.65 6.02
CA ILE A 93 -14.22 1.34 6.46
C ILE A 93 -13.33 0.75 5.38
N HIS A 94 -13.76 0.81 4.12
CA HIS A 94 -13.01 0.30 2.98
C HIS A 94 -11.72 1.10 2.75
N TYR A 95 -11.75 2.42 2.95
CA TYR A 95 -10.58 3.29 2.85
C TYR A 95 -9.52 2.87 3.87
N TYR A 96 -9.87 2.78 5.15
CA TYR A 96 -8.90 2.43 6.19
C TYR A 96 -8.37 1.01 6.03
N LYS A 97 -9.19 0.05 5.61
CA LYS A 97 -8.74 -1.31 5.28
C LYS A 97 -7.71 -1.30 4.16
N GLN A 98 -7.97 -0.59 3.07
CA GLN A 98 -7.04 -0.50 1.94
C GLN A 98 -5.76 0.26 2.32
N LYS A 99 -5.88 1.39 3.01
CA LYS A 99 -4.73 2.19 3.46
C LYS A 99 -3.83 1.39 4.40
N HIS A 100 -4.40 0.62 5.31
CA HIS A 100 -3.65 -0.28 6.18
C HIS A 100 -2.97 -1.40 5.40
N ALA A 101 -3.64 -2.00 4.42
CA ALA A 101 -3.05 -3.03 3.56
C ALA A 101 -1.85 -2.54 2.75
N LEU A 102 -1.82 -1.25 2.40
CA LEU A 102 -0.73 -0.60 1.66
C LEU A 102 0.37 -0.04 2.57
N LYS A 103 0.29 -0.22 3.89
CA LYS A 103 1.32 0.27 4.80
C LYS A 103 2.64 -0.43 4.51
N ILE A 104 3.68 0.35 4.24
CA ILE A 104 5.03 -0.15 3.98
C ILE A 104 5.83 -0.15 5.29
N VAL A 105 6.71 -1.14 5.44
CA VAL A 105 7.67 -1.26 6.54
C VAL A 105 9.06 -1.52 6.00
N GLY A 106 10.06 -0.89 6.61
CA GLY A 106 11.46 -1.07 6.28
C GLY A 106 12.15 -2.14 7.12
N TYR A 107 13.44 -2.31 6.87
CA TYR A 107 14.29 -3.34 7.47
C TYR A 107 14.13 -3.45 8.99
N LYS A 108 14.25 -2.35 9.74
CA LYS A 108 14.15 -2.37 11.21
C LYS A 108 12.74 -2.68 11.72
N GLU A 109 11.73 -2.16 11.06
CA GLU A 109 10.32 -2.40 11.43
C GLU A 109 9.94 -3.86 11.21
N ALA A 110 10.49 -4.50 10.16
CA ALA A 110 10.33 -5.92 9.94
C ALA A 110 10.87 -6.75 11.12
N TYR A 111 12.01 -6.38 11.73
CA TYR A 111 12.50 -7.04 12.95
C TYR A 111 11.52 -6.92 14.11
N VAL A 112 10.96 -5.73 14.33
CA VAL A 112 9.98 -5.48 15.39
C VAL A 112 8.75 -6.37 15.19
N ILE A 113 8.21 -6.42 13.97
CA ILE A 113 7.04 -7.26 13.66
C ILE A 113 7.34 -8.73 13.93
N LEU A 114 8.51 -9.21 13.53
CA LEU A 114 8.94 -10.60 13.69
C LEU A 114 9.29 -10.98 15.13
N GLY A 115 9.32 -10.01 16.05
CA GLY A 115 9.78 -10.21 17.43
C GLY A 115 11.27 -10.53 17.51
N TRP A 116 12.07 -10.04 16.56
CA TRP A 116 13.52 -10.26 16.51
C TRP A 116 14.26 -9.06 17.08
N ASP A 117 15.31 -9.34 17.85
CA ASP A 117 16.22 -8.30 18.35
C ASP A 117 17.15 -7.86 17.21
N TYR A 118 16.91 -6.64 16.71
CA TYR A 118 17.72 -6.06 15.64
C TYR A 118 19.19 -5.95 16.04
N GLU A 119 19.50 -5.45 17.24
CA GLU A 119 20.89 -5.18 17.64
C GLU A 119 21.69 -6.47 17.83
N LYS A 120 21.05 -7.54 18.31
CA LYS A 120 21.71 -8.85 18.46
C LYS A 120 21.84 -9.62 17.15
N ASN A 121 20.92 -9.43 16.20
CA ASN A 121 20.79 -10.30 15.02
C ASN A 121 20.70 -9.53 13.70
N ARG A 122 21.52 -8.48 13.52
CA ARG A 122 21.46 -7.53 12.39
C ARG A 122 21.51 -8.17 11.00
N THR A 123 22.13 -9.35 10.87
CA THR A 123 22.31 -10.08 9.60
C THR A 123 21.27 -11.18 9.38
N MET A 124 20.41 -11.44 10.37
CA MET A 124 19.43 -12.52 10.31
C MET A 124 18.51 -12.35 9.11
N LEU A 125 17.90 -11.16 8.94
CA LEU A 125 16.98 -10.93 7.84
C LEU A 125 17.67 -11.07 6.47
N ASN A 126 18.89 -10.54 6.31
CA ASN A 126 19.73 -10.79 5.12
C ASN A 126 19.95 -12.28 4.83
N THR A 127 20.12 -13.10 5.87
CA THR A 127 20.29 -14.55 5.72
C THR A 127 19.01 -15.20 5.20
N TYR A 128 17.84 -14.78 5.70
CA TYR A 128 16.54 -15.26 5.21
C TYR A 128 16.29 -14.82 3.76
N LEU A 129 16.61 -13.57 3.41
CA LEU A 129 16.49 -13.05 2.05
C LEU A 129 17.35 -13.84 1.08
N LYS A 130 18.64 -14.02 1.39
CA LYS A 130 19.58 -14.78 0.55
C LYS A 130 19.09 -16.21 0.31
N ARG A 131 18.64 -16.89 1.37
CA ARG A 131 18.11 -18.27 1.25
C ARG A 131 16.85 -18.35 0.41
N ALA A 132 15.96 -17.37 0.53
CA ALA A 132 14.75 -17.32 -0.26
C ALA A 132 15.08 -17.04 -1.74
N GLU A 133 15.98 -16.11 -2.00
CA GLU A 133 16.48 -15.79 -3.35
C GLU A 133 17.12 -17.01 -4.04
N GLU A 134 18.05 -17.70 -3.37
CA GLU A 134 18.72 -18.92 -3.87
C GLU A 134 17.72 -20.03 -4.26
N LYS A 135 16.53 -20.03 -3.65
CA LYS A 135 15.46 -21.01 -3.87
C LYS A 135 14.32 -20.49 -4.75
N GLY A 136 14.44 -19.28 -5.30
CA GLY A 136 13.42 -18.69 -6.16
C GLY A 136 12.15 -18.25 -5.41
N TRP A 137 12.28 -17.76 -4.18
CA TRP A 137 11.21 -17.22 -3.33
C TRP A 137 9.99 -18.16 -3.17
N PRO A 138 10.18 -19.39 -2.65
CA PRO A 138 9.09 -20.34 -2.50
C PRO A 138 8.07 -19.87 -1.45
N LYS A 139 6.82 -20.30 -1.61
CA LYS A 139 5.74 -20.01 -0.65
C LYS A 139 6.11 -20.51 0.75
N GLY A 140 5.88 -19.67 1.77
CA GLY A 140 6.21 -19.98 3.17
C GLY A 140 7.63 -19.60 3.59
N MET A 141 8.49 -19.16 2.66
CA MET A 141 9.74 -18.47 3.00
C MET A 141 9.51 -16.98 3.22
N PHE A 142 10.59 -16.30 3.62
CA PHE A 142 10.60 -14.86 3.80
C PHE A 142 10.11 -14.17 2.51
N PRO A 143 9.24 -13.15 2.60
CA PRO A 143 8.66 -12.53 1.41
C PRO A 143 9.69 -11.71 0.63
N LYS A 144 9.56 -11.73 -0.70
CA LYS A 144 10.34 -10.86 -1.59
C LYS A 144 10.06 -9.40 -1.25
N PRO A 145 11.09 -8.55 -1.05
CA PRO A 145 10.89 -7.13 -0.82
C PRO A 145 10.27 -6.47 -2.05
N LEU A 146 9.51 -5.39 -1.81
CA LEU A 146 9.01 -4.52 -2.86
C LEU A 146 10.18 -3.83 -3.56
N GLN A 147 11.12 -3.32 -2.76
CA GLN A 147 12.32 -2.63 -3.22
C GLN A 147 13.46 -2.74 -2.22
N VAL A 148 14.69 -2.44 -2.65
CA VAL A 148 15.86 -2.25 -1.80
C VAL A 148 16.29 -0.79 -1.89
N LEU A 149 16.11 -0.04 -0.80
CA LEU A 149 16.57 1.35 -0.65
C LEU A 149 17.99 1.38 -0.05
N ALA A 150 18.61 2.56 -0.04
CA ALA A 150 19.87 2.77 0.68
C ALA A 150 19.76 2.47 2.19
N SER A 151 18.56 2.64 2.77
CA SER A 151 18.24 2.29 4.15
C SER A 151 17.90 0.81 4.37
N GLY A 152 17.84 0.02 3.30
CA GLY A 152 17.52 -1.40 3.30
C GLY A 152 16.22 -1.73 2.55
N PRO A 153 15.86 -3.02 2.50
CA PRO A 153 14.63 -3.47 1.85
C PRO A 153 13.36 -3.01 2.56
N ILE A 154 12.29 -2.89 1.76
CA ILE A 154 10.95 -2.51 2.20
C ILE A 154 9.91 -3.56 1.75
N TRP A 155 8.85 -3.72 2.53
CA TRP A 155 7.73 -4.64 2.29
C TRP A 155 6.41 -3.97 2.62
N TYR A 156 5.29 -4.54 2.18
CA TYR A 156 4.04 -4.29 2.87
C TYR A 156 4.10 -4.92 4.27
N GLU A 157 3.61 -4.20 5.27
CA GLU A 157 3.50 -4.67 6.66
C GLU A 157 2.83 -6.05 6.71
N LYS A 158 1.76 -6.21 5.92
CA LYS A 158 1.01 -7.44 5.82
C LYS A 158 1.87 -8.63 5.37
N GLN A 159 2.82 -8.45 4.44
CA GLN A 159 3.70 -9.54 4.01
C GLN A 159 4.54 -10.08 5.18
N ILE A 160 5.05 -9.18 6.04
CA ILE A 160 5.85 -9.56 7.19
C ILE A 160 5.01 -10.21 8.28
N ILE A 161 3.81 -9.68 8.54
CA ILE A 161 2.85 -10.25 9.50
C ILE A 161 2.44 -11.66 9.07
N ASP A 162 2.01 -11.84 7.81
CA ASP A 162 1.55 -13.12 7.30
C ASP A 162 2.69 -14.17 7.38
N TYR A 163 3.93 -13.77 7.07
CA TYR A 163 5.11 -14.64 7.22
C TYR A 163 5.39 -15.01 8.69
N ARG A 164 5.33 -14.04 9.62
CA ARG A 164 5.49 -14.29 11.05
C ARG A 164 4.49 -15.31 11.56
N ASP A 165 3.21 -15.11 11.23
CA ASP A 165 2.12 -15.93 11.72
C ASP A 165 2.21 -17.35 11.15
N ALA A 166 2.55 -17.50 9.87
CA ALA A 166 2.83 -18.80 9.27
C ALA A 166 4.01 -19.51 9.95
N ARG A 167 5.11 -18.79 10.23
CA ARG A 167 6.27 -19.35 10.95
C ARG A 167 5.92 -19.78 12.37
N ASN A 168 5.08 -19.04 13.07
CA ASN A 168 4.73 -19.35 14.46
C ASN A 168 3.80 -20.57 14.55
N LYS A 169 2.85 -20.71 13.61
CA LYS A 169 2.00 -21.92 13.52
C LYS A 169 2.83 -23.20 13.37
N ILE A 170 3.85 -23.18 12.51
CA ILE A 170 4.76 -24.33 12.32
C ILE A 170 5.51 -24.74 13.61
N LYS A 171 5.63 -23.85 14.59
CA LYS A 171 6.31 -24.15 15.87
C LYS A 171 5.39 -24.73 16.94
N GLU A 172 4.08 -24.61 16.76
CA GLU A 172 3.08 -25.07 17.71
C GLU A 172 2.60 -26.51 17.39
N ASP A 173 2.91 -27.00 16.19
CA ASP A 173 2.74 -28.39 15.72
C ASP A 173 3.99 -29.24 15.99
#